data_AF-A0A2E6X4J2-F1
#
_entry.id   AF-A0A2E6X4J2-F1
#
_cell.length_a   1.000
_cell.length_b   1.000
_cell.length_c   1.000
_cell.angle_alpha   90.00
_cell.angle_beta   90.00
_cell.angle_gamma   90.00
#
_symmetry.space_group_name_H-M   'P 1'
#
loop_
_entity.id
_entity.type
_entity.pdbx_description
1 polymer ?
#
loop_
_entity_poly.entity_id
_entity_poly.type
_entity_poly.pdbx_seq_one_letter_code
_entity_poly.pdbx_strand_id
1 'polypeptide(L)'
;MLFRQLFDQTSSSYSYLIASRKGGEALLIDPVFENCDKYLKLLDELDLKLVKAADTHCHADHITGLGKLRDITRCITVMGKNTKVDLVSMRVCEGDTIDIDNISLGVLYTPGHTDDSYCFVMPDRIFTGDTLLIRGTGRTDFQNGNPHAAYDSIFKKLLLYPDETLIYPGHDYKGDTVSTIGEERYFNPRLQVSSAEEYAEIMNNLDLPNPKMMDVAVPANLSIGEDITRDPDILAATLETESAMVKHGSKNFLFIDLRETKERTRDGSIPGALHIPYPELQNSLRTGGALNTITNSASMKILFFCAYGERSALALRDARESGVDNAMHLAGGYAAWTNANGQIEVIN
;
A
#
# COMPACT_ATOMS: atom_id res chain seq x y z
N MET A 1 8.96 19.39 -5.09
CA MET A 1 8.11 18.21 -5.30
C MET A 1 8.00 17.94 -6.79
N LEU A 2 8.39 16.74 -7.21
CA LEU A 2 8.08 16.19 -8.52
C LEU A 2 6.69 15.54 -8.46
N PHE A 3 5.89 15.82 -9.48
CA PHE A 3 4.55 15.25 -9.65
C PHE A 3 4.37 14.87 -11.12
N ARG A 4 3.95 13.63 -11.38
CA ARG A 4 3.57 13.16 -12.71
C ARG A 4 2.26 12.40 -12.62
N GLN A 5 1.28 12.86 -13.39
CA GLN A 5 0.07 12.11 -13.68
C GLN A 5 0.32 11.32 -14.97
N LEU A 6 0.10 10.01 -14.92
CA LEU A 6 0.21 9.09 -16.04
C LEU A 6 -1.17 8.55 -16.36
N PHE A 7 -1.49 8.39 -17.64
CA PHE A 7 -2.78 7.89 -18.09
C PHE A 7 -2.61 6.58 -18.86
N ASP A 8 -3.41 5.58 -18.50
CA ASP A 8 -3.61 4.37 -19.29
C ASP A 8 -4.82 4.53 -20.21
N GLN A 9 -4.62 4.35 -21.52
CA GLN A 9 -5.69 4.53 -22.50
C GLN A 9 -6.68 3.36 -22.55
N THR A 10 -6.29 2.18 -22.06
CA THR A 10 -7.10 0.95 -22.17
C THR A 10 -8.17 0.94 -21.08
N SER A 11 -7.76 1.20 -19.83
CA SER A 11 -8.64 1.25 -18.67
C SER A 11 -9.13 2.66 -18.33
N SER A 12 -8.55 3.69 -18.97
CA SER A 12 -8.81 5.11 -18.64
C SER A 12 -8.38 5.48 -17.22
N SER A 13 -7.38 4.78 -16.67
CA SER A 13 -6.89 4.97 -15.31
C SER A 13 -5.79 6.03 -15.25
N TYR A 14 -5.77 6.78 -14.16
CA TYR A 14 -4.67 7.65 -13.78
C TYR A 14 -3.81 6.99 -12.70
N SER A 15 -2.50 7.05 -12.91
CA SER A 15 -1.49 6.74 -11.89
C SER A 15 -0.71 8.00 -11.53
N TYR A 16 -0.29 8.13 -10.27
CA TYR A 16 0.38 9.33 -9.77
C TYR A 16 1.76 9.04 -9.19
N LEU A 17 2.82 9.52 -9.85
CA LEU A 17 4.18 9.45 -9.34
C LEU A 17 4.51 10.75 -8.59
N ILE A 18 4.92 10.59 -7.34
CA ILE A 18 5.23 11.67 -6.40
C ILE A 18 6.65 11.46 -5.86
N ALA A 19 7.45 12.52 -5.84
CA ALA A 19 8.77 12.50 -5.19
C ALA A 19 9.14 13.89 -4.64
N SER A 20 9.99 13.93 -3.62
CA SER A 20 10.44 15.19 -3.02
C SER A 20 11.27 16.03 -4.01
N ARG A 21 12.20 15.35 -4.70
CA ARG A 21 13.23 15.90 -5.60
C ARG A 21 13.72 14.80 -6.56
N LYS A 22 14.47 15.21 -7.58
CA LYS A 22 15.28 14.30 -8.41
C LYS A 22 16.36 13.64 -7.54
N GLY A 23 16.63 12.33 -7.68
CA GLY A 23 17.55 11.60 -6.79
C GLY A 23 16.89 11.10 -5.50
N GLY A 24 15.59 11.35 -5.31
CA GLY A 24 14.87 11.11 -4.07
C GLY A 24 14.07 9.81 -4.04
N GLU A 25 13.41 9.60 -2.92
CA GLU A 25 12.39 8.55 -2.76
C GLU A 25 11.12 8.93 -3.53
N ALA A 26 10.46 7.91 -4.07
CA ALA A 26 9.23 8.05 -4.82
C ALA A 26 8.11 7.12 -4.32
N LEU A 27 6.88 7.62 -4.47
CA LEU A 27 5.60 6.93 -4.27
C LEU A 27 4.86 6.92 -5.60
N LEU A 28 4.31 5.76 -5.97
CA LEU A 28 3.41 5.61 -7.11
C LEU A 28 2.02 5.18 -6.63
N ILE A 29 0.99 5.92 -6.97
CA ILE A 29 -0.41 5.61 -6.63
C ILE A 29 -1.10 5.01 -7.87
N ASP A 30 -1.89 3.95 -7.65
CA ASP A 30 -2.70 3.22 -8.63
C ASP A 30 -1.91 2.82 -9.91
N PRO A 31 -0.77 2.10 -9.79
CA PRO A 31 -0.04 1.64 -10.96
C PRO A 31 -0.82 0.60 -11.76
N VAL A 32 -0.84 0.74 -13.09
CA VAL A 32 -1.39 -0.27 -14.01
C VAL A 32 -0.30 -1.25 -14.46
N PHE A 33 -0.56 -2.56 -14.42
CA PHE A 33 0.43 -3.61 -14.68
C PHE A 33 1.12 -3.47 -16.05
N GLU A 34 0.35 -3.22 -17.11
CA GLU A 34 0.84 -3.05 -18.48
C GLU A 34 1.80 -1.86 -18.62
N ASN A 35 1.69 -0.87 -17.73
CA ASN A 35 2.51 0.34 -17.75
C ASN A 35 3.75 0.25 -16.83
N CYS A 36 3.99 -0.86 -16.14
CA CYS A 36 5.13 -1.01 -15.25
C CYS A 36 6.47 -0.66 -15.90
N ASP A 37 6.71 -1.05 -17.15
CA ASP A 37 7.98 -0.77 -17.83
C ASP A 37 8.14 0.73 -18.12
N LYS A 38 7.03 1.44 -18.36
CA LYS A 38 7.00 2.90 -18.52
C LYS A 38 7.28 3.61 -17.19
N TYR A 39 6.72 3.11 -16.08
CA TYR A 39 7.02 3.65 -14.76
C TYR A 39 8.49 3.46 -14.40
N LEU A 40 9.05 2.26 -14.61
CA LEU A 40 10.46 1.97 -14.35
C LEU A 40 11.40 2.86 -15.16
N LYS A 41 11.10 3.06 -16.44
CA LYS A 41 11.86 4.00 -17.28
C LYS A 41 11.80 5.43 -16.75
N LEU A 42 10.62 5.89 -16.34
CA LEU A 42 10.45 7.25 -15.79
C LEU A 42 11.20 7.42 -14.45
N LEU A 43 11.20 6.38 -13.61
CA LEU A 43 11.98 6.36 -12.37
C LEU A 43 13.49 6.51 -12.67
N ASP A 44 14.02 5.77 -13.64
CA ASP A 44 15.42 5.87 -14.08
C ASP A 44 15.77 7.26 -14.64
N GLU A 45 14.95 7.79 -15.56
CA GLU A 45 15.17 9.12 -16.16
C GLU A 45 15.17 10.26 -15.12
N LEU A 46 14.37 10.10 -14.07
CA LEU A 46 14.26 11.06 -12.97
C LEU A 46 15.18 10.72 -11.78
N ASP A 47 16.02 9.69 -11.88
CA ASP A 47 16.91 9.23 -10.80
C ASP A 47 16.12 9.02 -9.50
N LEU A 48 15.01 8.29 -9.56
CA LEU A 48 14.10 8.07 -8.42
C LEU A 48 14.18 6.65 -7.91
N LYS A 49 14.21 6.50 -6.58
CA LYS A 49 14.05 5.20 -5.91
C LYS A 49 12.58 5.02 -5.54
N LEU A 50 11.86 4.13 -6.22
CA LEU A 50 10.52 3.75 -5.81
C LEU A 50 10.58 2.98 -4.48
N VAL A 51 10.12 3.60 -3.40
CA VAL A 51 10.13 3.00 -2.06
C VAL A 51 8.75 2.50 -1.65
N LYS A 52 7.69 3.10 -2.20
CA LYS A 52 6.30 2.73 -1.93
C LYS A 52 5.49 2.75 -3.22
N ALA A 53 4.59 1.79 -3.36
CA ALA A 53 3.53 1.83 -4.35
C ALA A 53 2.21 1.54 -3.64
N ALA A 54 1.16 2.32 -3.92
CA ALA A 54 -0.10 2.25 -3.21
C ALA A 54 -1.28 2.12 -4.16
N ASP A 55 -2.25 1.27 -3.81
CA ASP A 55 -3.56 1.27 -4.46
C ASP A 55 -4.59 1.93 -3.54
N THR A 56 -5.48 2.73 -4.13
CA THR A 56 -6.62 3.36 -3.46
C THR A 56 -7.70 2.34 -3.09
N HIS A 57 -7.87 1.30 -3.90
CA HIS A 57 -8.82 0.21 -3.71
C HIS A 57 -8.41 -1.01 -4.56
N CYS A 58 -9.07 -2.15 -4.39
CA CYS A 58 -8.91 -3.28 -5.31
C CYS A 58 -9.60 -2.97 -6.66
N HIS A 59 -8.83 -2.69 -7.71
CA HIS A 59 -9.36 -2.29 -9.03
C HIS A 59 -10.09 -3.43 -9.75
N ALA A 60 -11.10 -3.11 -10.56
CA ALA A 60 -11.89 -4.09 -11.34
C ALA A 60 -11.75 -3.95 -12.86
N ASP A 61 -11.14 -2.87 -13.32
CA ASP A 61 -11.00 -2.48 -14.72
C ASP A 61 -9.59 -2.78 -15.27
N HIS A 62 -8.58 -2.90 -14.40
CA HIS A 62 -7.20 -3.24 -14.75
C HIS A 62 -6.52 -4.12 -13.70
N ILE A 63 -5.41 -4.76 -14.08
CA ILE A 63 -4.54 -5.48 -13.15
C ILE A 63 -3.55 -4.48 -12.54
N THR A 64 -3.43 -4.47 -11.22
CA THR A 64 -2.50 -3.57 -10.53
C THR A 64 -1.04 -3.93 -10.79
N GLY A 65 -0.20 -2.90 -10.90
CA GLY A 65 1.24 -3.00 -11.03
C GLY A 65 1.97 -3.23 -9.71
N LEU A 66 1.29 -3.23 -8.55
CA LEU A 66 1.91 -3.36 -7.22
C LEU A 66 2.87 -4.55 -7.13
N GLY A 67 2.43 -5.74 -7.53
CA GLY A 67 3.24 -6.97 -7.47
C GLY A 67 4.51 -6.89 -8.31
N LYS A 68 4.36 -6.52 -9.60
CA LYS A 68 5.50 -6.39 -10.53
C LYS A 68 6.50 -5.33 -10.07
N LEU A 69 6.01 -4.18 -9.60
CA LEU A 69 6.88 -3.11 -9.10
C LEU A 69 7.62 -3.52 -7.83
N ARG A 70 6.95 -4.19 -6.89
CA ARG A 70 7.57 -4.78 -5.70
C ARG A 70 8.68 -5.75 -6.07
N ASP A 71 8.41 -6.66 -7.00
CA ASP A 71 9.36 -7.71 -7.35
C ASP A 71 10.63 -7.14 -8.02
N ILE A 72 10.49 -6.07 -8.81
CA ILE A 72 11.61 -5.41 -9.49
C ILE A 72 12.35 -4.42 -8.58
N THR A 73 11.62 -3.58 -7.83
CA THR A 73 12.19 -2.43 -7.10
C THR A 73 12.37 -2.67 -5.61
N ARG A 74 11.78 -3.75 -5.08
CA ARG A 74 11.65 -4.03 -3.64
C ARG A 74 10.89 -2.92 -2.88
N CYS A 75 10.02 -2.16 -3.56
CA CYS A 75 9.16 -1.18 -2.90
C CYS A 75 8.13 -1.85 -1.97
N ILE A 76 7.70 -1.13 -0.95
CA ILE A 76 6.59 -1.56 -0.08
C ILE A 76 5.26 -1.34 -0.82
N THR A 77 4.46 -2.39 -0.94
CA THR A 77 3.07 -2.29 -1.42
C THR A 77 2.14 -1.85 -0.29
N VAL A 78 1.32 -0.83 -0.55
CA VAL A 78 0.47 -0.18 0.47
C VAL A 78 -0.99 -0.21 0.04
N MET A 79 -1.87 -0.61 0.93
CA MET A 79 -3.32 -0.49 0.75
C MET A 79 -4.00 -0.22 2.08
N GLY A 80 -5.26 0.18 2.03
CA GLY A 80 -6.10 0.31 3.21
C GLY A 80 -6.26 -0.98 4.01
N LYS A 81 -6.42 -0.87 5.33
CA LYS A 81 -6.62 -2.02 6.24
C LYS A 81 -7.81 -2.89 5.87
N ASN A 82 -8.84 -2.32 5.26
CA ASN A 82 -10.05 -3.03 4.83
C ASN A 82 -9.84 -3.89 3.58
N THR A 83 -8.68 -3.82 2.93
CA THR A 83 -8.41 -4.62 1.74
C THR A 83 -8.41 -6.12 2.03
N LYS A 84 -8.90 -6.88 1.05
CA LYS A 84 -8.88 -8.36 1.05
C LYS A 84 -7.70 -8.91 0.23
N VAL A 85 -6.83 -8.04 -0.25
CA VAL A 85 -5.63 -8.44 -0.98
C VAL A 85 -4.64 -9.09 -0.02
N ASP A 86 -4.19 -10.30 -0.36
CA ASP A 86 -3.40 -11.14 0.53
C ASP A 86 -1.99 -10.58 0.74
N LEU A 87 -1.30 -10.17 -0.34
CA LEU A 87 0.15 -9.90 -0.36
C LEU A 87 0.56 -8.43 -0.22
N VAL A 88 -0.28 -7.62 0.42
CA VAL A 88 0.04 -6.21 0.68
C VAL A 88 1.04 -6.12 1.83
N SER A 89 2.16 -5.43 1.59
CA SER A 89 3.26 -5.31 2.54
C SER A 89 2.90 -4.47 3.77
N MET A 90 2.12 -3.41 3.56
CA MET A 90 1.70 -2.45 4.58
C MET A 90 0.22 -2.11 4.45
N ARG A 91 -0.49 -2.21 5.57
CA ARG A 91 -1.91 -1.87 5.67
C ARG A 91 -2.08 -0.59 6.50
N VAL A 92 -2.78 0.40 5.94
CA VAL A 92 -2.98 1.72 6.57
C VAL A 92 -4.42 1.96 7.00
N CYS A 93 -4.62 2.66 8.10
CA CYS A 93 -5.92 3.06 8.64
C CYS A 93 -6.21 4.54 8.36
N GLU A 94 -7.47 4.95 8.48
CA GLU A 94 -7.78 6.38 8.54
C GLU A 94 -6.99 7.06 9.67
N GLY A 95 -6.41 8.23 9.36
CA GLY A 95 -5.56 8.97 10.28
C GLY A 95 -4.09 8.55 10.28
N ASP A 96 -3.73 7.42 9.65
CA ASP A 96 -2.34 7.10 9.35
C ASP A 96 -1.79 8.03 8.25
N THR A 97 -0.50 7.89 7.98
CA THR A 97 0.22 8.63 6.93
C THR A 97 1.11 7.70 6.14
N ILE A 98 1.27 7.96 4.84
CA ILE A 98 2.22 7.31 3.94
C ILE A 98 3.35 8.30 3.69
N ASP A 99 4.53 8.04 4.25
CA ASP A 99 5.68 8.95 4.13
C ASP A 99 6.73 8.45 3.13
N ILE A 100 7.34 9.39 2.41
CA ILE A 100 8.56 9.24 1.62
C ILE A 100 9.40 10.51 1.78
N ASP A 101 10.71 10.42 1.99
CA ASP A 101 11.58 11.59 2.26
C ASP A 101 10.90 12.62 3.24
N ASN A 102 10.52 13.80 2.72
CA ASN A 102 9.85 14.89 3.42
C ASN A 102 8.40 15.13 2.95
N ILE A 103 7.83 14.16 2.25
CA ILE A 103 6.43 14.14 1.81
C ILE A 103 5.66 13.16 2.70
N SER A 104 4.47 13.58 3.13
CA SER A 104 3.55 12.76 3.92
C SER A 104 2.15 12.88 3.33
N LEU A 105 1.53 11.74 3.02
CA LEU A 105 0.14 11.66 2.55
C LEU A 105 -0.73 11.14 3.70
N GLY A 106 -1.70 11.92 4.14
CA GLY A 106 -2.73 11.49 5.07
C GLY A 106 -3.62 10.41 4.46
N VAL A 107 -4.09 9.47 5.27
CA VAL A 107 -4.93 8.36 4.81
C VAL A 107 -6.37 8.60 5.27
N LEU A 108 -7.32 8.54 4.34
CA LEU A 108 -8.75 8.73 4.62
C LEU A 108 -9.55 7.53 4.12
N TYR A 109 -10.27 6.86 5.01
CA TYR A 109 -11.11 5.73 4.64
C TYR A 109 -12.40 6.25 4.01
N THR A 110 -12.65 5.88 2.75
CA THR A 110 -13.72 6.46 1.94
C THR A 110 -14.51 5.37 1.20
N PRO A 111 -15.12 4.42 1.94
CA PRO A 111 -15.87 3.33 1.33
C PRO A 111 -17.06 3.87 0.57
N GLY A 112 -17.48 3.10 -0.43
CA GLY A 112 -18.64 3.45 -1.23
C GLY A 112 -18.55 2.88 -2.64
N HIS A 113 -17.46 3.18 -3.34
CA HIS A 113 -17.13 2.51 -4.59
C HIS A 113 -16.83 1.03 -4.31
N THR A 114 -15.91 0.77 -3.40
CA THR A 114 -15.66 -0.54 -2.78
C THR A 114 -15.72 -0.44 -1.25
N ASP A 115 -15.75 -1.58 -0.56
CA ASP A 115 -15.60 -1.64 0.90
C ASP A 115 -14.14 -1.48 1.39
N ASP A 116 -13.19 -1.34 0.46
CA ASP A 116 -11.77 -1.10 0.72
C ASP A 116 -11.21 0.19 0.09
N SER A 117 -12.08 1.14 -0.26
CA SER A 117 -11.69 2.41 -0.89
C SER A 117 -11.09 3.41 0.11
N TYR A 118 -9.95 4.00 -0.27
CA TYR A 118 -9.23 5.03 0.47
C TYR A 118 -8.84 6.19 -0.44
N CYS A 119 -8.83 7.39 0.14
CA CYS A 119 -8.24 8.58 -0.46
C CYS A 119 -6.91 8.90 0.22
N PHE A 120 -5.97 9.45 -0.53
CA PHE A 120 -4.68 9.91 0.00
C PHE A 120 -4.58 11.43 -0.10
N VAL A 121 -4.24 12.07 1.02
CA VAL A 121 -4.39 13.52 1.22
C VAL A 121 -3.04 14.19 1.36
N MET A 122 -2.79 15.23 0.55
CA MET A 122 -1.68 16.16 0.71
C MET A 122 -2.25 17.55 1.08
N PRO A 123 -1.41 18.51 1.52
CA PRO A 123 -1.90 19.83 1.90
C PRO A 123 -2.69 20.58 0.83
N ASP A 124 -2.36 20.37 -0.46
CA ASP A 124 -2.97 21.08 -1.60
C ASP A 124 -3.91 20.22 -2.46
N ARG A 125 -3.92 18.90 -2.26
CA ARG A 125 -4.62 17.96 -3.15
C ARG A 125 -5.03 16.67 -2.47
N ILE A 126 -6.02 15.99 -3.04
CA ILE A 126 -6.47 14.66 -2.63
C ILE A 126 -6.47 13.74 -3.86
N PHE A 127 -5.87 12.56 -3.70
CA PHE A 127 -6.00 11.44 -4.63
C PHE A 127 -7.24 10.67 -4.23
N THR A 128 -8.29 10.77 -5.05
CA THR A 128 -9.64 10.34 -4.67
C THR A 128 -9.99 8.93 -5.11
N GLY A 129 -9.09 8.26 -5.84
CA GLY A 129 -9.38 6.98 -6.48
C GLY A 129 -10.72 7.08 -7.21
N ASP A 130 -11.57 6.08 -6.98
CA ASP A 130 -12.92 6.06 -7.53
C ASP A 130 -13.99 6.53 -6.53
N THR A 131 -13.62 7.13 -5.40
CA THR A 131 -14.62 7.73 -4.50
C THR A 131 -15.27 8.97 -5.13
N LEU A 132 -14.46 9.90 -5.64
CA LEU A 132 -14.91 11.14 -6.29
C LEU A 132 -14.20 11.30 -7.64
N LEU A 133 -14.98 11.49 -8.70
CA LEU A 133 -14.51 11.69 -10.08
C LEU A 133 -14.85 13.10 -10.56
N ILE A 134 -14.30 13.51 -11.70
CA ILE A 134 -14.58 14.82 -12.28
C ILE A 134 -16.02 14.82 -12.84
N ARG A 135 -16.90 15.64 -12.25
CA ARG A 135 -18.34 15.68 -12.56
C ARG A 135 -19.05 14.33 -12.40
N GLY A 136 -18.53 13.47 -11.53
CA GLY A 136 -19.10 12.15 -11.24
C GLY A 136 -18.60 11.56 -9.92
N THR A 137 -18.91 10.30 -9.71
CA THR A 137 -18.47 9.48 -8.56
C THR A 137 -18.18 8.07 -9.06
N GLY A 138 -17.49 7.24 -8.29
CA GLY A 138 -17.42 5.81 -8.62
C GLY A 138 -18.80 5.16 -8.54
N ARG A 139 -18.98 4.10 -9.33
CA ARG A 139 -20.18 3.25 -9.23
C ARG A 139 -20.21 2.52 -7.88
N THR A 140 -21.37 2.08 -7.42
CA THR A 140 -21.54 1.51 -6.06
C THR A 140 -22.28 0.17 -6.05
N ASP A 141 -22.29 -0.54 -7.17
CA ASP A 141 -23.08 -1.74 -7.44
C ASP A 141 -22.25 -3.04 -7.51
N PHE A 142 -20.91 -2.93 -7.41
CA PHE A 142 -19.98 -4.07 -7.36
C PHE A 142 -19.03 -3.98 -6.17
N GLN A 143 -18.30 -5.07 -5.87
CA GLN A 143 -17.24 -5.10 -4.85
C GLN A 143 -17.66 -4.59 -3.46
N ASN A 144 -18.88 -4.95 -3.05
CA ASN A 144 -19.53 -4.46 -1.81
C ASN A 144 -19.70 -2.93 -1.77
N GLY A 145 -19.80 -2.31 -2.93
CA GLY A 145 -20.16 -0.92 -3.09
C GLY A 145 -21.47 -0.58 -2.38
N ASN A 146 -21.54 0.63 -1.85
CA ASN A 146 -22.67 1.10 -1.08
C ASN A 146 -22.86 2.61 -1.29
N PRO A 147 -23.98 3.05 -1.89
CA PRO A 147 -24.18 4.46 -2.17
C PRO A 147 -24.35 5.33 -0.92
N HIS A 148 -24.88 4.79 0.19
CA HIS A 148 -24.97 5.54 1.45
C HIS A 148 -23.59 5.73 2.08
N ALA A 149 -22.72 4.71 1.99
CA ALA A 149 -21.33 4.85 2.41
C ALA A 149 -20.57 5.85 1.53
N ALA A 150 -20.78 5.80 0.20
CA ALA A 150 -20.21 6.78 -0.73
C ALA A 150 -20.67 8.21 -0.39
N TYR A 151 -21.97 8.40 -0.12
CA TYR A 151 -22.50 9.69 0.33
C TYR A 151 -21.79 10.17 1.59
N ASP A 152 -21.66 9.33 2.62
CA ASP A 152 -20.97 9.69 3.86
C ASP A 152 -19.49 10.03 3.61
N SER A 153 -18.79 9.26 2.80
CA SER A 153 -17.40 9.51 2.41
C SER A 153 -17.23 10.85 1.69
N ILE A 154 -18.15 11.20 0.79
CA ILE A 154 -18.07 12.44 0.02
C ILE A 154 -18.51 13.64 0.87
N PHE A 155 -19.75 13.63 1.37
CA PHE A 155 -20.37 14.79 2.00
C PHE A 155 -19.87 15.07 3.42
N LYS A 156 -19.53 14.03 4.19
CA LYS A 156 -19.08 14.17 5.58
C LYS A 156 -17.56 14.15 5.72
N LYS A 157 -16.80 13.92 4.64
CA LYS A 157 -15.33 13.95 4.66
C LYS A 157 -14.74 14.80 3.54
N LEU A 158 -14.85 14.39 2.27
CA LEU A 158 -14.16 15.05 1.16
C LEU A 158 -14.61 16.51 0.97
N LEU A 159 -15.92 16.78 0.99
CA LEU A 159 -16.45 18.14 0.81
C LEU A 159 -16.23 19.05 2.04
N LEU A 160 -15.59 18.56 3.11
CA LEU A 160 -15.20 19.40 4.24
C LEU A 160 -13.84 20.10 4.01
N TYR A 161 -13.09 19.70 2.98
CA TYR A 161 -11.85 20.36 2.60
C TYR A 161 -12.10 21.73 1.93
N PRO A 162 -11.10 22.64 1.94
CA PRO A 162 -11.19 23.93 1.26
C PRO A 162 -11.50 23.77 -0.23
N ASP A 163 -12.26 24.72 -0.79
CA ASP A 163 -12.73 24.64 -2.17
C ASP A 163 -11.58 24.61 -3.19
N GLU A 164 -10.44 25.23 -2.90
CA GLU A 164 -9.23 25.24 -3.73
C GLU A 164 -8.46 23.90 -3.74
N THR A 165 -8.83 22.95 -2.88
CA THR A 165 -8.16 21.64 -2.80
C THR A 165 -8.33 20.89 -4.12
N LEU A 166 -7.22 20.54 -4.76
CA LEU A 166 -7.23 19.81 -6.03
C LEU A 166 -7.71 18.37 -5.81
N ILE A 167 -8.49 17.84 -6.74
CA ILE A 167 -8.87 16.42 -6.75
C ILE A 167 -8.26 15.70 -7.96
N TYR A 168 -7.64 14.56 -7.67
CA TYR A 168 -6.97 13.70 -8.64
C TYR A 168 -7.62 12.30 -8.60
N PRO A 169 -8.54 11.98 -9.53
CA PRO A 169 -9.31 10.74 -9.51
C PRO A 169 -8.51 9.53 -10.00
N GLY A 170 -9.02 8.33 -9.77
CA GLY A 170 -8.49 7.09 -10.34
C GLY A 170 -8.77 6.95 -11.83
N HIS A 171 -9.85 7.56 -12.33
CA HIS A 171 -10.27 7.46 -13.72
C HIS A 171 -10.83 8.77 -14.30
N ASP A 172 -10.70 8.94 -15.61
CA ASP A 172 -11.49 9.88 -16.39
C ASP A 172 -11.70 9.38 -17.82
N TYR A 173 -12.89 9.62 -18.37
CA TYR A 173 -13.31 9.09 -19.67
C TYR A 173 -13.50 10.18 -20.74
N LYS A 174 -13.19 11.44 -20.41
CA LYS A 174 -13.43 12.64 -21.24
C LYS A 174 -12.14 13.40 -21.60
N GLY A 175 -11.03 13.03 -20.97
CA GLY A 175 -9.74 13.72 -21.09
C GLY A 175 -9.53 14.81 -20.04
N ASP A 176 -10.41 14.90 -19.03
CA ASP A 176 -10.25 15.80 -17.89
C ASP A 176 -9.21 15.22 -16.92
N THR A 177 -8.30 16.06 -16.42
CA THR A 177 -7.13 15.59 -15.66
C THR A 177 -7.19 15.91 -14.16
N VAL A 178 -7.84 17.01 -13.79
CA VAL A 178 -7.90 17.52 -12.41
C VAL A 178 -9.15 18.39 -12.25
N SER A 179 -9.73 18.40 -11.05
CA SER A 179 -10.80 19.34 -10.65
C SER A 179 -10.47 19.86 -9.24
N THR A 180 -11.42 20.52 -8.59
CA THR A 180 -11.30 21.00 -7.21
C THR A 180 -12.50 20.59 -6.36
N ILE A 181 -12.33 20.57 -5.03
CA ILE A 181 -13.44 20.33 -4.11
C ILE A 181 -14.59 21.33 -4.33
N GLY A 182 -14.27 22.61 -4.54
CA GLY A 182 -15.27 23.63 -4.81
C GLY A 182 -16.01 23.36 -6.11
N GLU A 183 -15.27 23.07 -7.19
CA GLU A 183 -15.90 22.72 -8.46
C GLU A 183 -16.84 21.52 -8.34
N GLU A 184 -16.42 20.44 -7.67
CA GLU A 184 -17.29 19.27 -7.52
C GLU A 184 -18.48 19.57 -6.60
N ARG A 185 -18.28 20.30 -5.50
CA ARG A 185 -19.38 20.72 -4.60
C ARG A 185 -20.48 21.44 -5.37
N TYR A 186 -20.12 22.38 -6.24
CA TYR A 186 -21.08 23.25 -6.93
C TYR A 186 -21.60 22.71 -8.26
N PHE A 187 -20.84 21.87 -8.96
CA PHE A 187 -21.15 21.51 -10.35
C PHE A 187 -21.13 20.02 -10.64
N ASN A 188 -20.79 19.15 -9.69
CA ASN A 188 -20.93 17.71 -9.88
C ASN A 188 -22.43 17.35 -9.88
N PRO A 189 -22.98 16.83 -10.98
CA PRO A 189 -24.42 16.57 -11.11
C PRO A 189 -24.92 15.51 -10.13
N ARG A 190 -24.05 14.60 -9.66
CA ARG A 190 -24.43 13.58 -8.66
C ARG A 190 -24.45 14.11 -7.24
N LEU A 191 -23.84 15.27 -6.99
CA LEU A 191 -23.79 15.89 -5.67
C LEU A 191 -24.89 16.94 -5.48
N GLN A 192 -25.68 17.25 -6.52
CA GLN A 192 -26.80 18.19 -6.46
C GLN A 192 -28.05 17.52 -5.89
N VAL A 193 -27.92 16.98 -4.68
CA VAL A 193 -28.94 16.19 -3.98
C VAL A 193 -29.21 16.81 -2.60
N SER A 194 -30.41 16.58 -2.09
CA SER A 194 -30.89 17.07 -0.80
C SER A 194 -30.73 16.06 0.35
N SER A 195 -30.52 14.77 0.03
CA SER A 195 -30.32 13.73 1.05
C SER A 195 -29.48 12.55 0.54
N ALA A 196 -29.08 11.67 1.47
CA ALA A 196 -28.37 10.43 1.17
C ALA A 196 -29.23 9.45 0.34
N GLU A 197 -30.55 9.46 0.55
CA GLU A 197 -31.51 8.64 -0.17
C GLU A 197 -31.62 9.08 -1.64
N GLU A 198 -31.65 10.38 -1.91
CA GLU A 198 -31.66 10.92 -3.27
C GLU A 198 -30.37 10.59 -4.02
N TYR A 199 -29.21 10.69 -3.34
CA TYR A 199 -27.95 10.20 -3.89
C TYR A 199 -28.01 8.70 -4.22
N ALA A 200 -28.49 7.89 -3.28
CA ALA A 200 -28.60 6.45 -3.48
C ALA A 200 -29.55 6.08 -4.62
N GLU A 201 -30.65 6.81 -4.78
CA GLU A 201 -31.57 6.65 -5.90
C GLU A 201 -30.88 6.94 -7.24
N ILE A 202 -30.11 8.03 -7.34
CA ILE A 202 -29.31 8.32 -8.55
C ILE A 202 -28.35 7.16 -8.85
N MET A 203 -27.57 6.75 -7.85
CA MET A 203 -26.53 5.73 -8.04
C MET A 203 -27.07 4.36 -8.41
N ASN A 204 -28.20 3.95 -7.80
CA ASN A 204 -28.85 2.67 -8.11
C ASN A 204 -29.50 2.63 -9.50
N ASN A 205 -29.76 3.80 -10.11
CA ASN A 205 -30.41 3.93 -11.41
C ASN A 205 -29.45 4.31 -12.56
N LEU A 206 -28.12 4.21 -12.37
CA LEU A 206 -27.14 4.57 -13.41
C LEU A 206 -27.12 3.58 -14.60
N ASP A 207 -27.65 2.37 -14.44
CA ASP A 207 -27.73 1.30 -15.48
C ASP A 207 -26.45 1.16 -16.33
N LEU A 208 -25.31 1.10 -15.64
CA LEU A 208 -24.00 1.03 -16.29
C LEU A 208 -23.67 -0.41 -16.72
N PRO A 209 -23.04 -0.61 -17.89
CA PRO A 209 -22.59 -1.94 -18.29
C PRO A 209 -21.61 -2.52 -17.27
N ASN A 210 -21.57 -3.85 -17.15
CA ASN A 210 -20.60 -4.54 -16.30
C ASN A 210 -19.16 -4.17 -16.72
N PRO A 211 -18.23 -3.99 -15.75
CA PRO A 211 -16.84 -3.72 -16.10
C PRO A 211 -16.25 -4.90 -16.89
N LYS A 212 -15.62 -4.59 -18.03
CA LYS A 212 -15.18 -5.60 -19.01
C LYS A 212 -14.16 -6.59 -18.47
N MET A 213 -13.34 -6.15 -17.51
CA MET A 213 -12.21 -6.92 -16.96
C MET A 213 -12.49 -7.49 -15.58
N MET A 214 -13.66 -7.25 -14.98
CA MET A 214 -13.89 -7.53 -13.55
C MET A 214 -13.61 -8.99 -13.16
N ASP A 215 -14.07 -9.95 -13.98
CA ASP A 215 -13.89 -11.39 -13.74
C ASP A 215 -12.42 -11.86 -13.84
N VAL A 216 -11.53 -11.00 -14.35
CA VAL A 216 -10.09 -11.25 -14.49
C VAL A 216 -9.30 -10.39 -13.51
N ALA A 217 -9.57 -9.09 -13.49
CA ALA A 217 -8.87 -8.09 -12.71
C ALA A 217 -9.08 -8.29 -11.20
N VAL A 218 -10.31 -8.48 -10.72
CA VAL A 218 -10.55 -8.62 -9.27
C VAL A 218 -9.84 -9.85 -8.70
N PRO A 219 -9.95 -11.06 -9.29
CA PRO A 219 -9.18 -12.21 -8.82
C PRO A 219 -7.65 -11.99 -8.89
N ALA A 220 -7.15 -11.40 -9.97
CA ALA A 220 -5.71 -11.12 -10.11
C ALA A 220 -5.22 -10.13 -9.04
N ASN A 221 -6.01 -9.09 -8.77
CA ASN A 221 -5.69 -8.03 -7.82
C ASN A 221 -5.84 -8.50 -6.37
N LEU A 222 -6.62 -9.54 -6.08
CA LEU A 222 -6.64 -10.13 -4.73
C LEU A 222 -5.34 -10.88 -4.39
N SER A 223 -4.63 -11.39 -5.40
CA SER A 223 -3.37 -12.11 -5.19
C SER A 223 -2.12 -11.25 -5.43
N ILE A 224 -2.17 -10.18 -6.26
CA ILE A 224 -1.05 -9.30 -6.66
C ILE A 224 0.31 -9.99 -6.87
N GLY A 225 0.31 -11.23 -7.38
CA GLY A 225 1.50 -12.03 -7.64
C GLY A 225 1.55 -13.32 -6.82
N GLU A 226 2.72 -13.96 -6.82
CA GLU A 226 2.93 -15.20 -6.08
C GLU A 226 3.12 -14.94 -4.59
N ASP A 227 2.43 -15.72 -3.77
CA ASP A 227 2.59 -15.71 -2.33
C ASP A 227 3.96 -16.29 -1.97
N ILE A 228 4.93 -15.40 -1.77
CA ILE A 228 6.30 -15.76 -1.41
C ILE A 228 6.38 -16.56 -0.10
N THR A 229 5.38 -16.46 0.77
CA THR A 229 5.35 -17.26 2.01
C THR A 229 5.10 -18.75 1.74
N ARG A 230 4.62 -19.11 0.54
CA ARG A 230 4.41 -20.50 0.08
C ARG A 230 5.56 -21.05 -0.75
N ASP A 231 6.57 -20.22 -1.04
CA ASP A 231 7.77 -20.68 -1.74
C ASP A 231 8.45 -21.80 -0.90
N PRO A 232 8.80 -22.96 -1.49
CA PRO A 232 9.37 -24.08 -0.74
C PRO A 232 10.65 -23.74 0.03
N ASP A 233 11.50 -22.88 -0.55
CA ASP A 233 12.73 -22.47 0.12
C ASP A 233 12.41 -21.53 1.28
N ILE A 234 11.43 -20.64 1.13
CA ILE A 234 10.97 -19.77 2.21
C ILE A 234 10.36 -20.60 3.34
N LEU A 235 9.44 -21.53 3.03
CA LEU A 235 8.82 -22.45 3.98
C LEU A 235 9.87 -23.23 4.79
N ALA A 236 10.96 -23.68 4.15
CA ALA A 236 12.03 -24.40 4.82
C ALA A 236 12.78 -23.55 5.88
N ALA A 237 12.72 -22.22 5.79
CA ALA A 237 13.30 -21.28 6.74
C ALA A 237 12.25 -20.39 7.42
N THR A 238 10.99 -20.80 7.40
CA THR A 238 9.92 -20.22 8.20
C THR A 238 10.02 -20.74 9.63
N LEU A 239 9.96 -19.82 10.60
CA LEU A 239 9.86 -20.17 12.01
C LEU A 239 8.46 -19.85 12.52
N GLU A 240 7.77 -20.87 13.00
CA GLU A 240 6.46 -20.71 13.62
C GLU A 240 6.53 -19.86 14.90
N THR A 241 5.46 -19.11 15.16
CA THR A 241 5.43 -18.12 16.25
C THR A 241 5.75 -18.72 17.61
N GLU A 242 5.15 -19.84 17.99
CA GLU A 242 5.42 -20.50 19.28
C GLU A 242 6.88 -20.94 19.40
N SER A 243 7.44 -21.45 18.29
CA SER A 243 8.85 -21.85 18.22
C SER A 243 9.80 -20.65 18.29
N ALA A 244 9.40 -19.49 17.77
CA ALA A 244 10.13 -18.24 17.89
C ALA A 244 10.11 -17.71 19.33
N MET A 245 8.96 -17.78 20.01
CA MET A 245 8.84 -17.38 21.41
C MET A 245 9.78 -18.15 22.34
N VAL A 246 9.90 -19.48 22.16
CA VAL A 246 10.84 -20.31 22.93
C VAL A 246 12.30 -19.89 22.70
N LYS A 247 12.62 -19.37 21.51
CA LYS A 247 13.98 -18.96 21.13
C LYS A 247 14.27 -17.50 21.45
N HIS A 248 13.26 -16.69 21.74
CA HIS A 248 13.42 -15.29 22.11
C HIS A 248 14.30 -15.15 23.37
N GLY A 249 15.22 -14.19 23.35
CA GLY A 249 16.23 -14.01 24.40
C GLY A 249 17.40 -15.01 24.38
N SER A 250 17.41 -15.99 23.48
CA SER A 250 18.55 -16.90 23.31
C SER A 250 19.74 -16.19 22.66
N LYS A 251 20.96 -16.46 23.13
CA LYS A 251 22.21 -15.85 22.61
C LYS A 251 22.47 -16.09 21.12
N ASN A 252 21.80 -17.09 20.53
CA ASN A 252 22.01 -17.50 19.14
C ASN A 252 20.92 -17.00 18.19
N PHE A 253 19.95 -16.19 18.65
CA PHE A 253 18.91 -15.62 17.80
C PHE A 253 18.90 -14.10 17.88
N LEU A 254 18.92 -13.46 16.72
CA LEU A 254 18.75 -12.02 16.57
C LEU A 254 17.45 -11.75 15.81
N PHE A 255 16.52 -11.08 16.48
CA PHE A 255 15.25 -10.68 15.91
C PHE A 255 15.44 -9.34 15.20
N ILE A 256 14.98 -9.23 13.96
CA ILE A 256 15.07 -8.02 13.16
C ILE A 256 13.66 -7.54 12.82
N ASP A 257 13.29 -6.37 13.33
CA ASP A 257 12.02 -5.71 13.03
C ASP A 257 12.16 -4.91 11.73
N LEU A 258 11.42 -5.30 10.70
CA LEU A 258 11.41 -4.65 9.39
C LEU A 258 10.32 -3.58 9.23
N ARG A 259 9.49 -3.39 10.25
CA ARG A 259 8.38 -2.42 10.22
C ARG A 259 8.91 -0.99 10.22
N GLU A 260 8.09 -0.06 9.77
CA GLU A 260 8.39 1.36 9.89
C GLU A 260 8.30 1.83 11.34
N THR A 261 9.00 2.92 11.67
CA THR A 261 8.98 3.50 13.01
C THR A 261 7.55 3.79 13.49
N LYS A 262 6.67 4.27 12.61
CA LYS A 262 5.27 4.57 12.95
C LYS A 262 4.47 3.33 13.37
N GLU A 263 4.66 2.20 12.68
CA GLU A 263 4.07 0.92 13.07
C GLU A 263 4.55 0.50 14.47
N ARG A 264 5.86 0.68 14.75
CA ARG A 264 6.46 0.33 16.04
C ARG A 264 5.99 1.21 17.18
N THR A 265 5.88 2.53 16.97
CA THR A 265 5.38 3.46 17.99
C THR A 265 3.91 3.24 18.31
N ARG A 266 3.11 2.81 17.31
CA ARG A 266 1.69 2.53 17.49
C ARG A 266 1.45 1.19 18.18
N ASP A 267 2.14 0.14 17.72
CA ASP A 267 1.80 -1.24 18.05
C ASP A 267 2.77 -1.87 19.07
N GLY A 268 3.91 -1.23 19.37
CA GLY A 268 5.02 -1.80 20.13
C GLY A 268 5.95 -2.67 19.28
N SER A 269 6.94 -3.29 19.91
CA SER A 269 7.95 -4.15 19.28
C SER A 269 8.20 -5.43 20.09
N ILE A 270 8.80 -6.44 19.46
CA ILE A 270 9.32 -7.61 20.18
C ILE A 270 10.56 -7.17 20.98
N PRO A 271 10.64 -7.44 22.30
CA PRO A 271 11.73 -6.95 23.14
C PRO A 271 13.12 -7.33 22.63
N GLY A 272 14.04 -6.36 22.60
CA GLY A 272 15.42 -6.59 22.18
C GLY A 272 15.61 -6.88 20.68
N ALA A 273 14.57 -6.69 19.86
CA ALA A 273 14.70 -6.75 18.41
C ALA A 273 15.51 -5.55 17.89
N LEU A 274 16.41 -5.81 16.93
CA LEU A 274 17.09 -4.75 16.21
C LEU A 274 16.17 -4.20 15.12
N HIS A 275 16.00 -2.89 15.08
CA HIS A 275 15.16 -2.25 14.07
C HIS A 275 15.96 -1.93 12.81
N ILE A 276 15.55 -2.52 11.69
CA ILE A 276 16.11 -2.25 10.36
C ILE A 276 14.92 -2.21 9.39
N PRO A 277 14.34 -1.04 9.09
CA PRO A 277 13.23 -0.94 8.15
C PRO A 277 13.53 -1.65 6.82
N TYR A 278 12.53 -2.29 6.23
CA TYR A 278 12.70 -3.03 4.96
C TYR A 278 13.42 -2.23 3.84
N PRO A 279 13.13 -0.93 3.61
CA PRO A 279 13.81 -0.13 2.58
C PRO A 279 15.33 0.05 2.80
N GLU A 280 15.80 -0.12 4.04
CA GLU A 280 17.20 0.00 4.45
C GLU A 280 17.92 -1.36 4.53
N LEU A 281 17.16 -2.46 4.46
CA LEU A 281 17.68 -3.82 4.67
C LEU A 281 18.85 -4.14 3.72
N GLN A 282 18.75 -3.76 2.45
CA GLN A 282 19.79 -4.00 1.44
C GLN A 282 21.16 -3.42 1.85
N ASN A 283 21.17 -2.24 2.49
CA ASN A 283 22.41 -1.64 3.00
C ASN A 283 23.02 -2.43 4.16
N SER A 284 22.19 -3.14 4.93
CA SER A 284 22.62 -3.98 6.04
C SER A 284 23.09 -5.37 5.59
N LEU A 285 22.54 -5.88 4.47
CA LEU A 285 22.85 -7.20 3.91
C LEU A 285 24.10 -7.23 3.00
N ARG A 286 24.44 -6.10 2.35
CA ARG A 286 25.62 -6.01 1.48
C ARG A 286 26.92 -6.38 2.22
N THR A 287 27.96 -6.76 1.47
CA THR A 287 29.29 -7.05 2.03
C THR A 287 29.79 -5.90 2.91
N GLY A 288 30.15 -6.21 4.16
CA GLY A 288 30.57 -5.23 5.16
C GLY A 288 29.43 -4.45 5.84
N GLY A 289 28.17 -4.75 5.49
CA GLY A 289 26.99 -4.28 6.20
C GLY A 289 26.85 -4.91 7.59
N ALA A 290 26.01 -4.30 8.43
CA ALA A 290 25.85 -4.70 9.82
C ALA A 290 25.41 -6.16 9.97
N LEU A 291 24.38 -6.58 9.24
CA LEU A 291 23.88 -7.96 9.30
C LEU A 291 24.88 -8.94 8.68
N ASN A 292 25.48 -8.58 7.54
CA ASN A 292 26.48 -9.41 6.86
C ASN A 292 27.70 -9.72 7.77
N THR A 293 28.12 -8.75 8.58
CA THR A 293 29.26 -8.93 9.51
C THR A 293 28.89 -9.82 10.70
N ILE A 294 27.69 -9.64 11.24
CA ILE A 294 27.17 -10.41 12.37
C ILE A 294 27.05 -11.89 12.00
N THR A 295 26.56 -12.20 10.80
CA THR A 295 26.33 -13.58 10.37
C THR A 295 27.59 -14.34 10.03
N ASN A 296 28.62 -13.67 9.49
CA ASN A 296 29.90 -14.29 9.18
C ASN A 296 30.77 -14.56 10.42
N SER A 297 30.51 -13.85 11.53
CA SER A 297 31.37 -13.90 12.73
C SER A 297 30.81 -14.77 13.86
N ALA A 298 29.52 -15.10 13.82
CA ALA A 298 28.84 -15.82 14.89
C ALA A 298 27.90 -16.91 14.33
N SER A 299 27.75 -18.03 15.05
CA SER A 299 26.69 -19.04 14.80
C SER A 299 25.27 -18.52 15.09
N MET A 300 25.06 -17.22 14.97
CA MET A 300 23.82 -16.51 15.23
C MET A 300 22.84 -16.74 14.09
N LYS A 301 21.56 -16.91 14.38
CA LYS A 301 20.48 -16.98 13.38
C LYS A 301 19.75 -15.65 13.37
N ILE A 302 19.45 -15.16 12.17
CA ILE A 302 18.65 -13.95 11.99
C ILE A 302 17.19 -14.38 11.81
N LEU A 303 16.29 -13.77 12.56
CA LEU A 303 14.86 -13.92 12.37
C LEU A 303 14.24 -12.58 11.99
N PHE A 304 13.88 -12.43 10.73
CA PHE A 304 13.13 -11.28 10.24
C PHE A 304 11.67 -11.36 10.65
N PHE A 305 11.09 -10.24 11.05
CA PHE A 305 9.64 -10.11 11.17
C PHE A 305 9.17 -8.75 10.67
N CYS A 306 7.91 -8.71 10.26
CA CYS A 306 7.19 -7.49 9.92
C CYS A 306 5.79 -7.55 10.55
N ALA A 307 4.82 -6.77 10.07
CA ALA A 307 3.46 -6.81 10.63
C ALA A 307 2.79 -8.19 10.51
N TYR A 308 2.76 -8.78 9.30
CA TYR A 308 1.99 -10.01 9.03
C TYR A 308 2.79 -11.15 8.37
N GLY A 309 4.06 -10.93 8.01
CA GLY A 309 4.97 -11.99 7.54
C GLY A 309 5.51 -11.79 6.12
N GLU A 310 4.88 -10.96 5.31
CA GLU A 310 5.13 -10.78 3.87
C GLU A 310 6.45 -10.05 3.61
N ARG A 311 6.67 -8.88 4.22
CA ARG A 311 7.97 -8.17 4.13
C ARG A 311 9.13 -8.99 4.67
N SER A 312 8.88 -9.79 5.71
CA SER A 312 9.91 -10.65 6.29
C SER A 312 10.24 -11.87 5.42
N ALA A 313 9.28 -12.39 4.66
CA ALA A 313 9.54 -13.42 3.66
C ALA A 313 10.34 -12.86 2.46
N LEU A 314 10.01 -11.64 2.01
CA LEU A 314 10.82 -10.92 1.01
C LEU A 314 12.25 -10.67 1.52
N ALA A 315 12.39 -10.23 2.77
CA ALA A 315 13.69 -10.03 3.41
C ALA A 315 14.53 -11.30 3.51
N LEU A 316 13.90 -12.46 3.74
CA LEU A 316 14.59 -13.75 3.72
C LEU A 316 15.13 -14.08 2.33
N ARG A 317 14.35 -13.86 1.27
CA ARG A 317 14.85 -14.00 -0.11
C ARG A 317 16.04 -13.07 -0.37
N ASP A 318 15.89 -11.79 -0.02
CA ASP A 318 16.95 -10.79 -0.21
C ASP A 318 18.23 -11.14 0.57
N ALA A 319 18.10 -11.69 1.78
CA ALA A 319 19.21 -12.16 2.60
C ALA A 319 19.96 -13.31 1.92
N ARG A 320 19.25 -14.30 1.38
CA ARG A 320 19.85 -15.43 0.65
C ARG A 320 20.54 -15.00 -0.64
N GLU A 321 19.91 -14.12 -1.42
CA GLU A 321 20.51 -13.52 -2.62
C GLU A 321 21.82 -12.78 -2.27
N SER A 322 21.91 -12.25 -1.04
CA SER A 322 23.11 -11.57 -0.51
C SER A 322 24.10 -12.51 0.20
N GLY A 323 23.89 -13.83 0.17
CA GLY A 323 24.75 -14.84 0.80
C GLY A 323 24.61 -14.96 2.32
N VAL A 324 23.49 -14.52 2.88
CA VAL A 324 23.17 -14.63 4.32
C VAL A 324 22.26 -15.84 4.54
N ASP A 325 22.87 -17.02 4.63
CA ASP A 325 22.17 -18.32 4.64
C ASP A 325 21.50 -18.68 5.98
N ASN A 326 21.91 -18.03 7.07
CA ASN A 326 21.41 -18.25 8.43
C ASN A 326 20.20 -17.38 8.80
N ALA A 327 19.54 -16.80 7.79
CA ALA A 327 18.31 -16.05 7.93
C ALA A 327 17.07 -16.95 7.95
N MET A 328 16.07 -16.52 8.68
CA MET A 328 14.72 -17.09 8.79
C MET A 328 13.71 -15.95 8.80
N HIS A 329 12.43 -16.26 8.60
CA HIS A 329 11.36 -15.29 8.83
C HIS A 329 10.29 -15.83 9.79
N LEU A 330 9.65 -14.92 10.52
CA LEU A 330 8.59 -15.24 11.47
C LEU A 330 7.25 -15.44 10.73
N ALA A 331 6.66 -16.62 10.86
CA ALA A 331 5.33 -16.92 10.33
C ALA A 331 4.27 -16.01 10.95
N GLY A 332 3.46 -15.33 10.13
CA GLY A 332 2.40 -14.43 10.60
C GLY A 332 2.90 -13.12 11.23
N GLY A 333 4.21 -12.89 11.28
CA GLY A 333 4.84 -11.66 11.75
C GLY A 333 4.50 -11.27 13.20
N TYR A 334 4.51 -9.97 13.45
CA TYR A 334 4.20 -9.36 14.73
C TYR A 334 2.76 -9.64 15.17
N ALA A 335 1.80 -9.66 14.23
CA ALA A 335 0.41 -9.94 14.54
C ALA A 335 0.21 -11.34 15.13
N ALA A 336 0.87 -12.37 14.58
CA ALA A 336 0.84 -13.70 15.14
C ALA A 336 1.51 -13.75 16.53
N TRP A 337 2.63 -13.05 16.70
CA TRP A 337 3.30 -12.91 18.00
C TRP A 337 2.38 -12.31 19.07
N THR A 338 1.67 -11.23 18.76
CA THR A 338 0.72 -10.62 19.70
C THR A 338 -0.46 -11.52 20.00
N ASN A 339 -1.01 -12.21 19.00
CA ASN A 339 -2.13 -13.14 19.18
C ASN A 339 -1.76 -14.35 20.06
N ALA A 340 -0.51 -14.77 20.02
CA ALA A 340 0.04 -15.80 20.89
C ALA A 340 0.49 -15.27 22.27
N ASN A 341 0.13 -14.04 22.63
CA ASN A 341 0.48 -13.38 23.91
C ASN A 341 1.99 -13.24 24.14
N GLY A 342 2.75 -13.01 23.07
CA GLY A 342 4.17 -12.73 23.15
C GLY A 342 4.48 -11.45 23.91
N GLN A 343 5.70 -11.34 24.46
CA GLN A 343 6.13 -10.13 25.14
C GLN A 343 6.24 -8.96 24.17
N ILE A 344 5.85 -7.77 24.62
CA ILE A 344 5.87 -6.54 23.84
C ILE A 344 6.62 -5.45 24.62
N GLU A 345 7.53 -4.75 23.95
CA GLU A 345 8.12 -3.51 24.44
C GLU A 345 7.42 -2.30 23.79
N VAL A 346 7.13 -1.28 24.59
CA VAL A 346 6.61 0.00 24.08
C VAL A 346 7.78 0.80 23.51
N ILE A 347 7.61 1.32 22.30
CA ILE A 347 8.59 2.19 21.64
C ILE A 347 8.14 3.64 21.86
N ASN A 348 8.92 4.38 22.66
CA ASN A 348 8.69 5.79 22.96
C ASN A 348 9.37 6.72 21.96
#